data_AF-A0A9W4E7B5-F1
#
_entry.id   AF-A0A9W4E7B5-F1
#
_cell.length_a   1.000
_cell.length_b   1.000
_cell.length_c   1.000
_cell.angle_alpha   90.00
_cell.angle_beta   90.00
_cell.angle_gamma   90.00
#
_symmetry.space_group_name_H-M   'P 1'
#
loop_
_entity.id
_entity.type
_entity.pdbx_description
1 polymer ?
#
loop_
_entity_poly.entity_id
_entity_poly.type
_entity_poly.pdbx_seq_one_letter_code
_entity_poly.pdbx_strand_id
1 'polypeptide(L)'
;MVAAAVVAVGAGCGKGADGASGAPDGKAPAALPGAAEQAAAVRDSAELLGRYDAAAAAHPSLAARLRPLRAEVVRHIEAFGGTAPAGTRPPAAPAGTTAAQALAALAAAERALADRRAAALLTVPGELARLMASVAAAGAGHAALLGAPAGGKDGR
;
A
#
# COMPACT_ATOMS: atom_id res chain seq x y z
N MET A 1 6.18 26.87 -21.47
CA MET A 1 4.77 27.30 -21.40
C MET A 1 3.90 26.06 -21.33
N VAL A 2 3.28 25.81 -20.18
CA VAL A 2 2.29 24.74 -20.03
C VAL A 2 1.04 25.40 -19.44
N ALA A 3 -0.04 25.36 -20.20
CA ALA A 3 -1.32 25.93 -19.85
C ALA A 3 -2.01 25.07 -18.77
N ALA A 4 -2.36 25.69 -17.65
CA ALA A 4 -3.17 25.10 -16.61
C ALA A 4 -4.65 25.35 -16.94
N ALA A 5 -5.41 24.28 -17.21
CA ALA A 5 -6.86 24.34 -17.27
C ALA A 5 -7.41 24.13 -15.85
N VAL A 6 -7.83 25.21 -15.22
CA VAL A 6 -8.56 25.20 -13.94
C VAL A 6 -10.05 25.03 -14.26
N VAL A 7 -10.66 23.95 -13.78
CA VAL A 7 -12.13 23.82 -13.78
C VAL A 7 -12.62 24.21 -12.39
N ALA A 8 -13.36 25.33 -12.33
CA ALA A 8 -14.04 25.81 -11.15
C ALA A 8 -15.39 25.09 -10.97
N VAL A 9 -15.65 24.60 -9.76
CA VAL A 9 -17.01 24.30 -9.27
C VAL A 9 -17.28 25.25 -8.11
N GLY A 10 -18.38 25.98 -8.20
CA GLY A 10 -18.79 26.96 -7.20
C GLY A 10 -20.04 26.57 -6.42
N ALA A 11 -20.23 27.35 -5.35
CA ALA A 11 -21.45 27.66 -4.61
C ALA A 11 -21.70 26.91 -3.28
N GLY A 12 -21.67 27.68 -2.19
CA GLY A 12 -22.41 27.36 -0.96
C GLY A 12 -21.72 27.69 0.35
N CYS A 13 -21.42 28.97 0.63
CA CYS A 13 -21.15 29.43 2.00
C CYS A 13 -22.30 30.36 2.43
N GLY A 14 -23.16 29.87 3.32
CA GLY A 14 -24.23 30.64 3.95
C GLY A 14 -24.25 30.33 5.44
N LYS A 15 -23.79 31.28 6.24
CA LYS A 15 -23.80 31.24 7.71
C LYS A 15 -25.18 31.73 8.18
N GLY A 16 -25.86 30.93 9.00
CA GLY A 16 -27.09 31.33 9.69
C GLY A 16 -27.45 30.26 10.71
N ALA A 17 -27.26 30.56 11.99
CA ALA A 17 -27.73 29.72 13.09
C ALA A 17 -29.17 30.13 13.40
N ASP A 18 -30.06 29.14 13.56
CA ASP A 18 -31.17 29.14 14.50
C ASP A 18 -31.61 27.68 14.70
N GLY A 19 -31.78 27.28 15.95
CA GLY A 19 -32.01 25.89 16.33
C GLY A 19 -33.42 25.39 15.99
N ALA A 20 -33.49 24.12 15.58
CA ALA A 20 -34.61 23.25 15.88
C ALA A 20 -34.10 21.82 15.94
N SER A 21 -34.35 21.18 17.08
CA SER A 21 -34.07 19.78 17.36
C SER A 21 -34.77 18.87 16.36
N GLY A 22 -34.00 18.30 15.44
CA GLY A 22 -34.36 17.11 14.70
C GLY A 22 -33.14 16.22 14.70
N ALA A 23 -33.12 15.21 15.58
CA ALA A 23 -32.12 14.16 15.47
C ALA A 23 -32.27 13.56 14.06
N PRO A 24 -31.24 13.58 13.19
CA PRO A 24 -31.31 12.72 12.03
C PRO A 24 -31.32 11.30 12.58
N ASP A 25 -32.40 10.57 12.34
CA ASP A 25 -32.43 9.12 12.49
C ASP A 25 -31.13 8.59 11.88
N GLY A 26 -30.25 8.12 12.77
CA GLY A 26 -28.85 7.81 12.49
C GLY A 26 -28.77 6.57 11.63
N LYS A 27 -29.16 6.67 10.36
CA LYS A 27 -28.83 5.68 9.37
C LYS A 27 -27.41 5.99 8.94
N ALA A 28 -26.47 5.27 9.53
CA ALA A 28 -25.09 5.27 9.06
C ALA A 28 -25.11 5.14 7.53
N PRO A 29 -24.36 5.97 6.79
CA PRO A 29 -24.31 5.84 5.34
C PRO A 29 -23.96 4.39 4.99
N ALA A 30 -24.73 3.79 4.09
CA ALA A 30 -24.47 2.41 3.66
C ALA A 30 -23.02 2.33 3.18
N ALA A 31 -22.26 1.38 3.73
CA ALA A 31 -20.87 1.19 3.35
C ALA A 31 -20.80 1.00 1.83
N LEU A 32 -19.90 1.74 1.18
CA LEU A 32 -19.64 1.56 -0.24
C LEU A 32 -19.25 0.09 -0.48
N PRO A 33 -19.78 -0.57 -1.53
CA PRO A 33 -19.33 -1.90 -1.91
C PRO A 33 -17.80 -1.93 -2.07
N GLY A 34 -17.12 -2.85 -1.38
CA GLY A 34 -15.65 -2.95 -1.41
C GLY A 34 -14.91 -2.13 -0.35
N ALA A 35 -15.59 -1.34 0.50
CA ALA A 35 -14.93 -0.49 1.50
C ALA A 35 -14.12 -1.29 2.54
N ALA A 36 -14.60 -2.47 2.93
CA ALA A 36 -13.91 -3.33 3.87
C ALA A 36 -12.62 -3.90 3.27
N GLU A 37 -12.68 -4.31 2.00
CA GLU A 37 -11.58 -4.85 1.22
C GLU A 37 -10.54 -3.78 0.91
N GLN A 38 -10.97 -2.56 0.58
CA GLN A 38 -10.09 -1.41 0.43
C GLN A 38 -9.37 -1.08 1.75
N ALA A 39 -10.10 -1.05 2.87
CA ALA A 39 -9.49 -0.83 4.18
C ALA A 39 -8.51 -1.95 4.57
N ALA A 40 -8.80 -3.21 4.22
CA ALA A 40 -7.88 -4.33 4.40
C ALA A 40 -6.63 -4.16 3.51
N ALA A 41 -6.80 -3.76 2.25
CA ALA A 41 -5.69 -3.52 1.33
C ALA A 41 -4.74 -2.41 1.84
N VAL A 42 -5.27 -1.34 2.44
CA VAL A 42 -4.47 -0.30 3.10
C VAL A 42 -3.66 -0.89 4.26
N ARG A 43 -4.31 -1.63 5.17
CA ARG A 43 -3.65 -2.22 6.35
C ARG A 43 -2.55 -3.19 5.96
N ASP A 44 -2.85 -4.13 5.07
CA ASP A 44 -1.89 -5.13 4.59
C ASP A 44 -0.68 -4.47 3.90
N SER A 45 -0.91 -3.40 3.13
CA SER A 45 0.18 -2.65 2.48
C SER A 45 1.06 -1.92 3.50
N ALA A 46 0.46 -1.32 4.53
CA ALA A 46 1.20 -0.67 5.62
C ALA A 46 2.01 -1.67 6.45
N GLU A 47 1.48 -2.88 6.68
CA GLU A 47 2.21 -3.95 7.37
C GLU A 47 3.41 -4.42 6.52
N LEU A 48 3.24 -4.59 5.21
CA LEU A 48 4.33 -4.89 4.30
C LEU A 48 5.40 -3.78 4.30
N LEU A 49 4.99 -2.51 4.30
CA LEU A 49 5.90 -1.37 4.43
C LEU A 49 6.75 -1.47 5.70
N GLY A 50 6.14 -1.84 6.84
CA GLY A 50 6.86 -2.06 8.10
C GLY A 50 7.90 -3.18 8.02
N ARG A 51 7.67 -4.23 7.22
CA ARG A 51 8.67 -5.28 6.97
C ARG A 51 9.85 -4.78 6.15
N TYR A 52 9.60 -3.96 5.13
CA TYR A 52 10.67 -3.31 4.35
C TYR A 52 11.53 -2.40 5.25
N ASP A 53 10.90 -1.62 6.13
CA ASP A 53 11.58 -0.76 7.08
C ASP A 53 12.43 -1.55 8.08
N ALA A 54 11.90 -2.65 8.62
CA ALA A 54 12.63 -3.54 9.51
C ALA A 54 13.86 -4.16 8.81
N ALA A 55 13.70 -4.63 7.57
CA ALA A 55 14.79 -5.22 6.80
C ALA A 55 15.90 -4.20 6.48
N ALA A 56 15.52 -2.98 6.10
CA ALA A 56 16.48 -1.91 5.83
C ALA A 56 17.23 -1.46 7.10
N ALA A 57 16.55 -1.44 8.25
CA ALA A 57 17.17 -1.11 9.54
C ALA A 57 18.13 -2.21 10.02
N ALA A 58 17.76 -3.49 9.87
CA ALA A 58 18.58 -4.63 10.26
C ALA A 58 19.78 -4.86 9.31
N HIS A 59 19.62 -4.50 8.03
CA HIS A 59 20.63 -4.69 6.98
C HIS A 59 20.85 -3.40 6.18
N PRO A 60 21.65 -2.44 6.69
CA PRO A 60 21.87 -1.16 6.03
C PRO A 60 22.43 -1.27 4.60
N SER A 61 23.18 -2.33 4.30
CA SER A 61 23.68 -2.62 2.94
C SER A 61 22.57 -2.87 1.91
N LEU A 62 21.36 -3.25 2.34
CA LEU A 62 20.20 -3.44 1.46
C LEU A 62 19.38 -2.16 1.26
N ALA A 63 19.57 -1.13 2.09
CA ALA A 63 18.69 0.04 2.12
C ALA A 63 18.57 0.73 0.75
N ALA A 64 19.68 0.85 0.00
CA ALA A 64 19.68 1.45 -1.33
C ALA A 64 18.88 0.62 -2.35
N ARG A 65 18.98 -0.71 -2.28
CA ARG A 65 18.24 -1.65 -3.15
C ARG A 65 16.74 -1.66 -2.82
N LEU A 66 16.40 -1.59 -1.53
CA LEU A 66 15.01 -1.69 -1.07
C LEU A 66 14.22 -0.37 -1.24
N ARG A 67 14.90 0.77 -1.29
CA ARG A 67 14.27 2.10 -1.39
C ARG A 67 13.23 2.24 -2.51
N PRO A 68 13.49 1.88 -3.78
CA PRO A 68 12.49 2.00 -4.84
C PRO A 68 11.27 1.09 -4.59
N LEU A 69 11.47 -0.15 -4.13
CA LEU A 69 10.37 -1.07 -3.84
C LEU A 69 9.49 -0.56 -2.69
N ARG A 70 10.14 -0.03 -1.65
CA ARG A 70 9.46 0.62 -0.52
C ARG A 70 8.59 1.79 -0.98
N ALA A 71 9.10 2.62 -1.90
CA ALA A 71 8.36 3.76 -2.44
C ALA A 71 7.11 3.30 -3.21
N GLU A 72 7.19 2.22 -3.99
CA GLU A 72 6.01 1.65 -4.66
C GLU A 72 4.98 1.11 -3.65
N VAL A 73 5.40 0.49 -2.55
CA VAL A 73 4.45 0.07 -1.48
C VAL A 73 3.74 1.26 -0.85
N VAL A 74 4.43 2.40 -0.65
CA VAL A 74 3.79 3.65 -0.20
C VAL A 74 2.75 4.12 -1.21
N ARG A 75 3.10 4.15 -2.50
CA ARG A 75 2.16 4.52 -3.57
C ARG A 75 0.95 3.59 -3.63
N HIS A 76 1.11 2.30 -3.33
CA HIS A 76 -0.02 1.36 -3.25
C HIS A 76 -0.96 1.71 -2.07
N ILE A 77 -0.43 2.08 -0.91
CA ILE A 77 -1.24 2.56 0.23
C ILE A 77 -2.08 3.77 -0.20
N GLU A 78 -1.45 4.74 -0.85
CA GLU A 78 -2.09 5.96 -1.34
C GLU A 78 -3.14 5.66 -2.42
N ALA A 79 -2.86 4.72 -3.33
CA ALA A 79 -3.81 4.31 -4.37
C ALA A 79 -5.09 3.66 -3.80
N PHE A 80 -5.00 2.98 -2.66
CA PHE A 80 -6.17 2.48 -1.92
C PHE A 80 -6.80 3.54 -1.00
N GLY A 81 -6.37 4.81 -1.09
CA GLY A 81 -6.91 5.92 -0.30
C GLY A 81 -6.41 5.97 1.14
N GLY A 82 -5.35 5.22 1.47
CA GLY A 82 -4.68 5.28 2.76
C GLY A 82 -3.56 6.32 2.80
N THR A 83 -3.07 6.61 4.00
CA THR A 83 -1.85 7.40 4.22
C THR A 83 -0.79 6.51 4.82
N ALA A 84 0.41 6.46 4.22
CA ALA A 84 1.50 5.68 4.79
C ALA A 84 1.87 6.21 6.19
N PRO A 85 2.02 5.32 7.19
CA PRO A 85 2.36 5.75 8.54
C PRO A 85 3.75 6.38 8.58
N ALA A 86 3.84 7.59 9.14
CA ALA A 86 5.11 8.27 9.36
C ALA A 86 5.76 7.73 10.64
N GLY A 87 6.88 7.00 10.50
CA GLY A 87 7.79 6.75 11.62
C GLY A 87 7.34 5.73 12.66
N THR A 88 6.57 4.70 12.29
CA THR A 88 6.33 3.59 13.22
C THR A 88 7.63 2.79 13.42
N ARG A 89 8.02 2.56 14.68
CA ARG A 89 9.16 1.70 15.00
C ARG A 89 8.92 0.32 14.37
N PRO A 90 9.83 -0.17 13.51
CA PRO A 90 9.64 -1.47 12.88
C PRO A 90 9.56 -2.56 13.95
N PRO A 91 8.75 -3.62 13.76
CA PRO A 91 8.84 -4.79 14.60
C PRO A 91 10.29 -5.30 14.58
N ALA A 92 10.80 -5.74 15.74
CA ALA A 92 12.17 -6.23 15.83
C ALA A 92 12.36 -7.40 14.87
N ALA A 93 13.36 -7.29 13.98
CA ALA A 93 13.74 -8.39 13.12
C ALA A 93 14.29 -9.54 13.99
N PRO A 94 14.01 -10.82 13.65
CA PRO A 94 14.60 -11.94 14.35
C PRO A 94 16.13 -11.85 14.28
N ALA A 95 16.77 -11.89 15.46
CA ALA A 95 18.22 -11.80 15.59
C ALA A 95 18.92 -12.92 14.81
N GLY A 96 20.04 -12.60 14.16
CA GLY A 96 20.83 -13.58 13.40
C GLY A 96 20.36 -13.85 11.96
N THR A 97 19.34 -13.13 11.46
CA THR A 97 18.93 -13.23 10.05
C THR A 97 20.01 -12.63 9.15
N THR A 98 20.36 -13.30 8.06
CA THR A 98 21.30 -12.78 7.04
C THR A 98 20.58 -11.86 6.04
N ALA A 99 21.33 -11.00 5.33
CA ALA A 99 20.77 -10.16 4.28
C ALA A 99 20.01 -10.97 3.19
N ALA A 100 20.52 -12.17 2.85
CA ALA A 100 19.86 -13.06 1.90
C ALA A 100 18.52 -13.61 2.43
N GLN A 101 18.49 -14.02 3.70
CA GLN A 101 17.25 -14.48 4.34
C GLN A 101 16.23 -13.33 4.48
N ALA A 102 16.67 -12.11 4.74
CA ALA A 102 15.80 -10.94 4.78
C ALA A 102 15.15 -10.64 3.41
N LEU A 103 15.92 -10.73 2.32
CA LEU A 103 15.39 -10.60 0.96
C LEU A 103 14.39 -11.71 0.63
N ALA A 104 14.72 -12.96 0.98
CA ALA A 104 13.82 -14.09 0.78
C ALA A 104 12.50 -13.94 1.56
N ALA A 105 12.58 -13.46 2.80
CA ALA A 105 11.40 -13.19 3.62
C ALA A 105 10.52 -12.07 3.03
N LEU A 106 11.12 -11.00 2.52
CA LEU A 106 10.38 -9.95 1.81
C LEU A 106 9.74 -10.47 0.52
N ALA A 107 10.46 -11.28 -0.26
CA ALA A 107 9.94 -11.88 -1.49
C ALA A 107 8.72 -12.77 -1.19
N ALA A 108 8.79 -13.58 -0.14
CA ALA A 108 7.67 -14.42 0.31
C ALA A 108 6.48 -13.57 0.79
N ALA A 109 6.73 -12.48 1.51
CA ALA A 109 5.69 -11.57 1.97
C ALA A 109 4.97 -10.87 0.80
N GLU A 110 5.72 -10.37 -0.18
CA GLU A 110 5.19 -9.77 -1.42
C GLU A 110 4.34 -10.78 -2.18
N ARG A 111 4.85 -12.01 -2.37
CA ARG A 111 4.11 -13.08 -3.06
C ARG A 111 2.82 -13.45 -2.34
N ALA A 112 2.88 -13.67 -1.03
CA ALA A 112 1.70 -14.03 -0.24
C ALA A 112 0.63 -12.94 -0.28
N LEU A 113 1.03 -11.67 -0.23
CA LEU A 113 0.08 -10.56 -0.33
C LEU A 113 -0.49 -10.42 -1.75
N ALA A 114 0.32 -10.59 -2.79
CA ALA A 114 -0.15 -10.64 -4.17
C ALA A 114 -1.18 -11.75 -4.38
N ASP A 115 -0.94 -12.95 -3.85
CA ASP A 115 -1.86 -14.09 -3.95
C ASP A 115 -3.17 -13.83 -3.19
N ARG A 116 -3.11 -13.26 -1.98
CA ARG A 116 -4.34 -12.85 -1.24
C ARG A 116 -5.16 -11.82 -2.01
N ARG A 117 -4.51 -10.83 -2.61
CA ARG A 117 -5.19 -9.81 -3.43
C ARG A 117 -5.81 -10.43 -4.68
N ALA A 118 -5.10 -11.33 -5.36
CA ALA A 118 -5.62 -12.06 -6.52
C ALA A 118 -6.85 -12.90 -6.16
N ALA A 119 -6.86 -13.56 -4.99
CA ALA A 119 -8.02 -14.30 -4.51
C ALA A 119 -9.22 -13.38 -4.22
N ALA A 120 -8.97 -12.20 -3.62
CA ALA A 120 -10.01 -11.22 -3.31
C ALA A 120 -10.66 -10.60 -4.56
N LEU A 121 -10.04 -10.66 -5.74
CA LEU A 121 -10.62 -10.16 -7.00
C LEU A 121 -11.99 -10.77 -7.32
N LEU A 122 -12.27 -11.97 -6.80
CA LEU A 122 -13.54 -12.66 -7.00
C LEU A 122 -14.70 -12.05 -6.19
N THR A 123 -14.41 -11.19 -5.22
CA THR A 123 -15.41 -10.64 -4.29
C THR A 123 -15.50 -9.12 -4.34
N VAL A 124 -14.56 -8.43 -4.99
CA VAL A 124 -14.57 -6.96 -5.12
C VAL A 124 -15.15 -6.49 -6.46
N PRO A 125 -15.93 -5.38 -6.48
CA PRO A 125 -16.55 -4.88 -7.71
C PRO A 125 -15.62 -3.96 -8.52
N GLY A 126 -15.88 -3.91 -9.83
CA GLY A 126 -15.53 -2.79 -10.71
C GLY A 126 -14.06 -2.35 -10.68
N GLU A 127 -13.84 -1.05 -10.46
CA GLU A 127 -12.49 -0.47 -10.48
C GLU A 127 -11.60 -0.91 -9.33
N LEU A 128 -12.18 -1.23 -8.16
CA LEU A 128 -11.39 -1.75 -7.05
C LEU A 128 -10.72 -3.07 -7.44
N ALA A 129 -11.44 -3.96 -8.16
CA ALA A 129 -10.86 -5.20 -8.68
C ALA A 129 -9.70 -4.91 -9.65
N ARG A 130 -9.84 -3.95 -10.57
CA ARG A 130 -8.78 -3.63 -11.54
C ARG A 130 -7.55 -3.04 -10.86
N LEU A 131 -7.75 -2.15 -9.88
CA LEU A 131 -6.66 -1.62 -9.06
C LEU A 131 -5.96 -2.74 -8.28
N MET A 132 -6.72 -3.59 -7.58
CA MET A 132 -6.17 -4.72 -6.83
C MET A 132 -5.40 -5.69 -7.73
N ALA A 133 -5.87 -5.94 -8.95
CA ALA A 133 -5.19 -6.80 -9.90
C ALA A 133 -3.85 -6.20 -10.36
N SER A 134 -3.83 -4.90 -10.67
CA SER A 134 -2.60 -4.19 -11.03
C SER A 134 -1.58 -4.21 -9.88
N VAL A 135 -2.02 -3.94 -8.65
CA VAL A 135 -1.16 -3.96 -7.46
C VAL A 135 -0.69 -5.38 -7.11
N ALA A 136 -1.52 -6.41 -7.32
CA ALA A 136 -1.12 -7.80 -7.14
C ALA A 136 -0.03 -8.20 -8.16
N ALA A 137 -0.17 -7.80 -9.42
CA ALA A 137 0.85 -8.03 -10.45
C ALA A 137 2.17 -7.31 -10.12
N ALA A 138 2.11 -6.07 -9.65
CA ALA A 138 3.30 -5.33 -9.18
C ALA A 138 4.00 -6.05 -8.02
N GLY A 139 3.24 -6.51 -7.01
CA GLY A 139 3.77 -7.29 -5.89
C GLY A 139 4.43 -8.61 -6.32
N ALA A 140 3.85 -9.32 -7.29
CA ALA A 140 4.48 -10.51 -7.87
C ALA A 140 5.80 -10.18 -8.59
N GLY A 141 5.88 -9.03 -9.28
CA GLY A 141 7.11 -8.52 -9.87
C GLY A 141 8.17 -8.13 -8.83
N HIS A 142 7.77 -7.49 -7.74
CA HIS A 142 8.67 -7.18 -6.61
C HIS A 142 9.25 -8.47 -6.00
N ALA A 143 8.41 -9.49 -5.79
CA ALA A 143 8.86 -10.78 -5.28
C ALA A 143 9.93 -11.41 -6.18
N ALA A 144 9.74 -11.35 -7.50
CA ALA A 144 10.74 -11.83 -8.46
C ALA A 144 12.06 -11.02 -8.40
N LEU A 145 11.99 -9.70 -8.31
CA LEU A 145 13.16 -8.81 -8.19
C LEU A 145 13.94 -9.00 -6.88
N LEU A 146 13.24 -9.32 -5.79
CA LEU A 146 13.85 -9.62 -4.49
C LEU A 146 14.54 -10.99 -4.49
N GLY A 147 13.95 -11.98 -5.17
CA GLY A 147 14.53 -13.31 -5.33
C GLY A 147 15.67 -13.39 -6.34
N ALA A 148 15.77 -12.43 -7.26
CA ALA A 148 16.86 -12.35 -8.21
C ALA A 148 18.19 -11.98 -7.50
N PRO A 149 19.32 -12.59 -7.88
CA PRO A 149 20.63 -12.14 -7.43
C PRO A 149 20.83 -10.67 -7.83
N ALA A 150 21.44 -9.86 -6.96
CA ALA A 150 21.81 -8.50 -7.32
C ALA A 150 22.73 -8.59 -8.54
N GLY A 151 22.28 -8.07 -9.69
CA GLY A 151 22.85 -8.36 -11.00
C GLY A 151 24.37 -8.43 -11.00
N GLY A 152 24.90 -9.65 -11.09
CA GLY A 152 26.31 -9.91 -11.30
C GLY A 152 26.66 -9.51 -12.74
N LYS A 153 27.47 -8.48 -12.89
CA LYS A 153 28.36 -8.35 -14.06
C LYS A 153 29.67 -9.09 -13.78
N ASP A 154 29.58 -10.35 -13.36
CA ASP A 154 30.74 -11.20 -13.15
C ASP A 154 30.70 -12.30 -14.21
N GLY A 155 31.74 -12.31 -15.04
CA GLY A 155 31.74 -12.86 -16.38
C GLY A 155 31.43 -14.36 -16.50
N ARG A 156 30.78 -14.68 -17.62
CA ARG A 156 31.22 -15.76 -18.50
C ARG A 156 30.82 -15.44 -19.94
#